data_AF-A0A818KCT6-F1
#
_entry.id   AF-A0A818KCT6-F1
#
_cell.length_a   1.000
_cell.length_b   1.000
_cell.length_c   1.000
_cell.angle_alpha   90.00
_cell.angle_beta   90.00
_cell.angle_gamma   90.00
#
_symmetry.space_group_name_H-M   'P 1'
#
loop_
_entity.id
_entity.type
_entity.pdbx_description
1 polymer ?
#
loop_
_entity_poly.entity_id
_entity_poly.type
_entity_poly.pdbx_seq_one_letter_code
_entity_poly.pdbx_strand_id
1 'polypeptide(L)'
;KAVIAFNRLRHYEQGITQDVKQYYFQIMKLCKEANPFMDDASKLQYLKDGLKPSLRFNVLLKNPVNTEEFLQYAQKIEELQTLDEQQDIIIVPRKNHFLASLPINPTLESNISQNMNRSSQNSSPNDNDTQYNINY
;
A
#
# COMPACT_ATOMS: atom_id res chain seq x y z
N LYS A 1 -8.53 38.85 13.22
CA LYS A 1 -7.25 38.41 12.60
C LYS A 1 -7.01 36.92 12.85
N ALA A 2 -6.76 36.47 14.09
CA ALA A 2 -6.50 35.05 14.41
C ALA A 2 -7.51 34.04 13.82
N VAL A 3 -8.82 34.30 13.90
CA VAL A 3 -9.87 33.42 13.31
C VAL A 3 -9.66 33.14 11.81
N ILE A 4 -9.21 34.14 11.05
CA ILE A 4 -8.92 33.98 9.62
C ILE A 4 -7.66 33.12 9.42
N ALA A 5 -6.64 33.28 10.27
CA ALA A 5 -5.44 32.46 10.24
C ALA A 5 -5.73 30.99 10.62
N PHE A 6 -6.55 30.74 11.64
CA PHE A 6 -7.03 29.40 12.01
C PHE A 6 -7.81 28.74 10.86
N ASN A 7 -8.73 29.46 10.21
CA ASN A 7 -9.45 28.93 9.07
C ASN A 7 -8.53 28.63 7.88
N ARG A 8 -7.49 29.44 7.64
CA ARG A 8 -6.47 29.13 6.62
C ARG A 8 -5.68 27.88 6.99
N LEU A 9 -5.17 27.80 8.22
CA LEU A 9 -4.38 26.67 8.72
C LEU A 9 -5.15 25.34 8.64
N ARG A 10 -6.42 25.32 9.04
CA ARG A 10 -7.27 24.11 9.00
C ARG A 10 -7.47 23.54 7.59
N HIS A 11 -7.43 24.37 6.56
CA HIS A 11 -7.66 23.97 5.16
C HIS A 11 -6.40 24.10 4.30
N TYR A 12 -5.21 24.18 4.92
CA TYR A 12 -3.96 24.33 4.17
C TYR A 12 -3.35 22.97 3.84
N GLU A 13 -3.51 22.56 2.59
CA GLU A 13 -2.94 21.34 2.03
C GLU A 13 -1.70 21.66 1.18
N GLN A 14 -0.79 20.69 1.08
CA GLN A 14 0.39 20.78 0.23
C GLN A 14 -0.03 20.82 -1.25
N GLY A 15 0.35 21.88 -1.95
CA GLY A 15 0.11 21.99 -3.39
C GLY A 15 0.83 20.89 -4.18
N ILE A 16 0.26 20.49 -5.32
CA ILE A 16 0.79 19.42 -6.19
C ILE A 16 2.26 19.68 -6.57
N THR A 17 2.58 20.93 -6.94
CA THR A 17 3.92 21.40 -7.31
C THR A 17 4.74 21.95 -6.14
N GLN A 18 4.21 21.88 -4.91
CA GLN A 18 4.87 22.42 -3.73
C GLN A 18 5.79 21.36 -3.12
N ASP A 19 7.08 21.68 -3.00
CA ASP A 19 8.02 20.85 -2.25
C ASP A 19 7.69 20.86 -0.74
N VAL A 20 8.09 19.81 -0.03
CA VAL A 20 7.70 19.64 1.37
C VAL A 20 8.34 20.66 2.31
N LYS A 21 9.47 21.26 1.92
CA LYS A 21 10.16 22.30 2.71
C LYS A 21 9.39 23.62 2.65
N GLN A 22 8.87 24.00 1.48
CA GLN A 22 7.94 25.12 1.31
C GLN A 22 6.65 24.90 2.10
N TYR A 23 6.05 23.71 1.98
CA TYR A 23 4.85 23.34 2.73
C TYR A 23 5.05 23.48 4.24
N TYR A 24 6.14 22.90 4.76
CA TYR A 24 6.52 22.96 6.16
C TYR A 24 6.61 24.41 6.68
N PHE A 25 7.39 25.27 6.02
CA PHE A 25 7.55 26.66 6.46
C PHE A 25 6.25 27.47 6.36
N GLN A 26 5.39 27.17 5.38
CA GLN A 26 4.10 27.83 5.26
C GLN A 26 3.11 27.40 6.37
N ILE A 27 3.11 26.12 6.77
CA ILE A 27 2.39 25.66 7.98
C ILE A 27 2.96 26.34 9.24
N MET A 28 4.28 26.35 9.44
CA MET A 28 4.90 27.02 10.61
C MET A 28 4.50 28.50 10.73
N LYS A 29 4.45 29.21 9.59
CA LYS A 29 3.97 30.59 9.51
C LYS A 29 2.49 30.71 9.89
N LEU A 30 1.62 29.87 9.32
CA LEU A 30 0.18 29.87 9.63
C LEU A 30 -0.10 29.53 11.10
N CYS A 31 0.63 28.57 11.68
CA CYS A 31 0.58 28.26 13.10
C CYS A 31 0.92 29.50 13.94
N LYS A 32 2.00 30.21 13.63
CA LYS A 32 2.40 31.44 14.32
C LYS A 32 1.39 32.59 14.17
N GLU A 33 0.74 32.72 13.01
CA GLU A 33 -0.32 33.71 12.77
C GLU A 33 -1.65 33.38 13.49
N ALA A 34 -1.96 32.09 13.67
CA ALA A 34 -3.15 31.61 14.36
C ALA A 34 -2.99 31.61 15.89
N ASN A 35 -1.90 31.01 16.39
CA ASN A 35 -1.51 30.98 17.79
C ASN A 35 0.03 30.92 17.93
N PRO A 36 0.70 32.00 18.36
CA PRO A 36 2.14 32.02 18.60
C PRO A 36 2.65 30.94 19.58
N PHE A 37 1.79 30.46 20.48
CA PHE A 37 2.09 29.46 21.50
C PHE A 37 1.53 28.07 21.17
N MET A 38 1.25 27.80 19.89
CA MET A 38 0.85 26.46 19.45
C MET A 38 1.94 25.44 19.78
N ASP A 39 1.54 24.33 20.41
CA ASP A 39 2.42 23.22 20.77
C ASP A 39 2.89 22.45 19.53
N ASP A 40 3.91 21.60 19.70
CA ASP A 40 4.49 20.86 18.56
C ASP A 40 3.58 19.75 18.03
N ALA A 41 2.80 19.10 18.90
CA ALA A 41 1.87 18.04 18.48
C ALA A 41 0.74 18.58 17.62
N SER A 42 0.17 19.75 17.96
CA SER A 42 -0.80 20.46 17.12
C SER A 42 -0.21 20.84 15.75
N LYS A 43 1.01 21.38 15.70
CA LYS A 43 1.70 21.70 14.43
C LYS A 43 1.92 20.46 13.58
N LEU A 44 2.39 19.38 14.21
CA LEU A 44 2.63 18.09 13.59
C LEU A 44 1.34 17.47 13.05
N GLN A 45 0.21 17.65 13.74
CA GLN A 45 -1.09 17.21 13.24
C GLN A 45 -1.48 17.94 11.95
N TYR A 46 -1.36 19.27 11.91
CA TYR A 46 -1.60 20.05 10.68
C TYR A 46 -0.67 19.62 9.52
N LEU A 47 0.61 19.37 9.81
CA LEU A 47 1.57 18.84 8.82
C LEU A 47 1.17 17.45 8.30
N LYS A 48 0.67 16.55 9.17
CA LYS A 48 0.24 15.20 8.81
C LYS A 48 -1.07 15.18 8.02
N ASP A 49 -1.98 16.10 8.31
CA ASP A 49 -3.31 16.14 7.69
C ASP A 49 -3.30 16.75 6.28
N GLY A 50 -2.54 17.84 6.10
CA GLY A 50 -2.43 18.52 4.81
C GLY A 50 -1.35 17.98 3.86
N LEU A 51 -0.59 16.95 4.25
CA LEU A 51 0.48 16.38 3.42
C LEU A 51 -0.08 15.71 2.14
N LYS A 52 0.53 15.96 0.98
CA LYS A 52 0.03 15.45 -0.32
C LYS A 52 -0.01 13.91 -0.34
N PRO A 53 -1.02 13.28 -0.98
CA PRO A 53 -1.22 11.82 -0.92
C PRO A 53 0.01 10.98 -1.31
N SER A 54 0.83 11.43 -2.27
CA SER A 54 2.03 10.70 -2.71
C SER A 54 3.13 10.59 -1.63
N LEU A 55 3.18 11.52 -0.68
CA LEU A 55 4.09 11.46 0.48
C LEU A 55 3.40 10.87 1.72
N ARG A 56 2.10 11.10 1.87
CA ARG A 56 1.35 10.85 3.12
C ARG A 56 1.53 9.45 3.69
N PHE A 57 1.36 8.40 2.88
CA PHE A 57 1.49 7.03 3.35
C PHE A 57 2.90 6.74 3.91
N ASN A 58 3.94 7.08 3.13
CA ASN A 58 5.33 6.78 3.48
C ASN A 58 5.81 7.59 4.70
N VAL A 59 5.39 8.85 4.85
CA VAL A 59 5.73 9.69 6.01
C VAL A 59 5.02 9.19 7.27
N LEU A 60 3.73 8.88 7.20
CA LEU A 60 2.98 8.38 8.36
C LEU A 60 3.48 7.00 8.81
N LEU A 61 3.93 6.13 7.89
CA LEU A 61 4.56 4.85 8.22
C LEU A 61 5.87 5.00 9.02
N LYS A 62 6.58 6.14 8.92
CA LYS A 62 7.74 6.45 9.77
C LYS A 62 7.36 6.96 11.16
N ASN A 63 6.07 7.28 11.39
CA ASN A 63 5.53 7.77 12.65
C ASN A 63 6.38 8.89 13.32
N PRO A 64 6.63 10.02 12.64
CA PRO A 64 7.37 11.13 13.25
C PRO A 64 6.64 11.63 14.50
N VAL A 65 7.39 11.88 15.58
CA VAL A 65 6.85 12.33 16.88
C VAL A 65 6.94 13.83 17.08
N ASN A 66 7.72 14.54 16.25
CA ASN A 66 7.89 15.99 16.28
C ASN A 66 7.94 16.57 14.85
N THR A 67 7.87 17.90 14.75
CA THR A 67 7.89 18.64 13.49
C THR A 67 9.19 18.49 12.68
N GLU A 68 10.33 18.29 13.34
CA GLU A 68 11.64 18.11 12.67
C GLU A 68 11.76 16.74 12.00
N GLU A 69 11.43 15.65 12.69
CA GLU A 69 11.38 14.30 12.14
C GLU A 69 10.44 14.21 10.94
N PHE A 70 9.27 14.87 11.01
CA PHE A 70 8.36 14.96 9.88
C PHE A 70 9.05 15.53 8.66
N LEU A 71 9.77 16.65 8.82
CA LEU A 71 10.47 17.31 7.71
C LEU A 71 11.57 16.41 7.16
N GLN A 72 12.40 15.82 8.03
CA GLN A 72 13.48 14.91 7.62
C GLN A 72 12.96 13.70 6.83
N TYR A 73 11.92 13.02 7.32
CA TYR A 73 11.34 11.87 6.63
C TYR A 73 10.69 12.26 5.30
N ALA A 74 9.91 13.34 5.29
CA ALA A 74 9.20 13.75 4.08
C ALA A 74 10.15 14.25 2.98
N GLN A 75 11.23 14.96 3.34
CA GLN A 75 12.29 15.35 2.40
C GLN A 75 12.96 14.14 1.78
N LYS A 76 13.33 13.14 2.60
CA LYS A 76 13.96 11.91 2.10
C LYS A 76 13.05 11.11 1.16
N ILE A 77 11.74 11.10 1.42
CA ILE A 77 10.78 10.41 0.54
C ILE A 77 10.58 11.18 -0.77
N GLU A 78 10.51 12.51 -0.72
CA GLU A 78 10.39 13.36 -1.91
C GLU A 78 11.65 13.25 -2.80
N GLU A 79 12.85 13.25 -2.20
CA GLU A 79 14.13 12.99 -2.90
C GLU A 79 14.12 11.62 -3.60
N LEU A 80 13.74 10.54 -2.89
CA LEU A 80 13.65 9.20 -3.49
C LEU A 80 12.65 9.15 -4.66
N GLN A 81 11.50 9.82 -4.56
CA GLN A 81 10.54 9.90 -5.66
C GLN A 81 11.14 10.57 -6.89
N THR A 82 11.88 11.66 -6.73
CA THR A 82 12.56 12.32 -7.87
C THR A 82 13.69 11.49 -8.50
N LEU A 83 14.29 10.56 -7.75
CA LEU A 83 15.32 9.65 -8.27
C LEU A 83 14.72 8.46 -9.03
N ASP A 84 13.54 7.98 -8.62
CA ASP A 84 12.80 6.94 -9.35
C ASP A 84 12.28 7.50 -10.69
N GLU A 85 11.72 8.71 -10.71
CA GLU A 85 11.29 9.41 -11.94
C GLU A 85 12.43 9.61 -12.96
N GLN A 86 13.68 9.70 -12.51
CA GLN A 86 14.86 9.82 -13.37
C GLN A 86 15.35 8.46 -13.92
N GLN A 87 15.00 7.34 -13.28
CA GLN A 87 15.44 6.00 -13.69
C GLN A 87 14.56 5.40 -14.80
N ASP A 88 13.33 5.88 -14.99
CA ASP A 88 12.42 5.44 -16.06
C ASP A 88 12.89 5.78 -17.49
N ILE A 89 14.01 6.50 -17.65
CA ILE A 89 14.66 6.76 -18.95
C ILE A 89 15.55 5.58 -19.39
N ILE A 90 15.92 4.65 -18.50
CA ILE A 90 16.67 3.44 -18.86
C ILE A 90 15.75 2.23 -18.81
N ILE A 91 15.38 1.71 -20.00
CA ILE A 91 14.62 0.47 -20.16
C ILE A 91 15.45 -0.72 -19.64
N VAL A 92 15.33 -1.02 -18.35
CA VAL A 92 15.76 -2.30 -17.77
C VAL A 92 14.51 -3.17 -17.62
N PRO A 93 14.39 -4.32 -18.31
CA PRO A 93 13.23 -5.19 -18.14
C PRO A 93 13.18 -5.69 -16.70
N ARG A 94 12.20 -5.21 -15.93
CA ARG A 94 11.88 -5.75 -14.61
C ARG A 94 11.52 -7.22 -14.81
N LYS A 95 12.47 -8.12 -14.50
CA LYS A 95 12.28 -9.57 -14.63
C LYS A 95 11.19 -10.01 -13.67
N ASN A 96 9.95 -10.09 -14.15
CA ASN A 96 8.88 -10.78 -13.45
C ASN A 96 9.37 -12.20 -13.15
N HIS A 97 9.37 -12.57 -11.87
CA HIS A 97 9.82 -13.90 -11.46
C HIS A 97 8.88 -14.95 -12.07
N PHE A 98 9.50 -15.88 -12.80
CA PHE A 98 8.80 -16.93 -13.54
C PHE A 98 8.12 -17.91 -12.57
N LEU A 99 6.83 -18.17 -12.81
CA LEU A 99 6.25 -19.49 -12.60
C LEU A 99 5.81 -20.05 -13.97
N ALA A 100 6.81 -20.31 -14.82
CA ALA A 100 6.60 -21.13 -16.00
C ALA A 100 6.59 -22.60 -15.57
N SER A 101 5.44 -23.26 -15.66
CA SER A 101 5.32 -24.70 -15.44
C SER A 101 6.19 -25.45 -16.46
N LEU A 102 6.99 -26.40 -15.97
CA LEU A 102 7.89 -27.22 -16.78
C LEU A 102 7.12 -28.03 -17.85
N PRO A 103 7.65 -28.15 -19.09
CA PRO A 103 7.07 -29.04 -20.09
C PRO A 103 7.39 -30.49 -19.76
N ILE A 104 6.37 -31.30 -19.52
CA ILE A 104 6.50 -32.77 -19.42
C ILE A 104 6.33 -33.37 -20.81
N ASN A 105 7.37 -34.03 -21.31
CA ASN A 105 7.27 -35.09 -22.31
C ASN A 105 8.52 -35.97 -22.20
N PRO A 106 8.34 -37.30 -22.17
CA PRO A 106 8.86 -38.09 -23.29
C PRO A 106 7.86 -39.13 -23.82
N THR A 107 7.88 -39.31 -25.14
CA THR A 107 7.09 -40.28 -25.92
C THR A 107 7.84 -41.61 -26.09
N LEU A 108 7.16 -42.63 -26.65
CA LEU A 108 7.55 -44.06 -26.89
C LEU A 108 7.09 -44.97 -25.74
N GLU A 109 6.48 -46.15 -25.90
CA GLU A 109 5.83 -46.87 -27.01
C GLU A 109 4.96 -48.02 -26.39
N SER A 110 4.06 -48.77 -27.05
CA SER A 110 3.58 -48.84 -28.45
C SER A 110 2.13 -49.41 -28.51
N ASN A 111 1.67 -49.88 -29.67
CA ASN A 111 0.35 -50.45 -29.97
C ASN A 111 0.20 -51.96 -29.61
N ILE A 112 -1.05 -52.42 -29.31
CA ILE A 112 -1.78 -53.57 -29.92
C ILE A 112 -2.66 -54.38 -28.95
N SER A 113 -3.90 -54.66 -29.40
CA SER A 113 -4.83 -55.71 -28.97
C SER A 113 -5.44 -55.65 -27.56
N GLN A 114 -6.66 -56.11 -27.27
CA GLN A 114 -7.88 -56.52 -28.00
C GLN A 114 -8.79 -57.15 -26.90
N ASN A 115 -10.08 -57.29 -27.20
CA ASN A 115 -10.97 -58.36 -26.69
C ASN A 115 -11.61 -58.27 -25.28
N MET A 116 -12.87 -57.81 -25.30
CA MET A 116 -14.08 -58.46 -24.75
C MET A 116 -14.26 -58.88 -23.27
N ASN A 117 -15.55 -58.80 -22.88
CA ASN A 117 -16.23 -59.44 -21.74
C ASN A 117 -15.94 -58.80 -20.35
N ARG A 118 -16.92 -58.69 -19.44
CA ARG A 118 -18.33 -59.12 -19.47
C ARG A 118 -19.21 -58.25 -18.57
N SER A 119 -20.52 -58.35 -18.79
CA SER A 119 -21.61 -57.61 -18.12
C SER A 119 -21.85 -57.96 -16.64
N SER A 120 -22.77 -57.20 -16.05
CA SER A 120 -23.56 -57.49 -14.83
C SER A 120 -22.90 -57.14 -13.49
N GLN A 121 -23.55 -56.59 -12.47
CA GLN A 121 -24.87 -55.96 -12.18
C GLN A 121 -24.93 -55.90 -10.64
N ASN A 122 -25.73 -55.00 -10.03
CA ASN A 122 -26.22 -55.07 -8.62
C ASN A 122 -25.14 -54.84 -7.51
N SER A 123 -25.35 -54.11 -6.41
CA SER A 123 -26.49 -53.33 -5.88
C SER A 123 -25.98 -52.16 -4.98
N SER A 124 -26.81 -51.12 -4.81
CA SER A 124 -26.76 -50.17 -3.68
C SER A 124 -27.78 -50.63 -2.60
N PRO A 125 -27.98 -49.95 -1.44
CA PRO A 125 -27.16 -48.92 -0.77
C PRO A 125 -26.85 -49.31 0.70
N ASN A 126 -26.19 -48.42 1.45
CA ASN A 126 -26.62 -48.17 2.84
C ASN A 126 -26.17 -46.78 3.32
N ASP A 127 -27.13 -45.91 3.58
CA ASP A 127 -26.93 -44.62 4.23
C ASP A 127 -26.64 -44.82 5.73
N ASN A 128 -25.93 -43.87 6.33
CA ASN A 128 -26.11 -43.50 7.73
C ASN A 128 -25.50 -42.11 7.98
N ASP A 129 -26.36 -41.10 7.92
CA ASP A 129 -26.10 -39.82 8.58
C ASP A 129 -25.87 -40.03 10.09
N THR A 130 -25.11 -39.14 10.72
CA THR A 130 -25.23 -38.92 12.16
C THR A 130 -25.01 -37.44 12.48
N GLN A 131 -26.06 -36.78 12.98
CA GLN A 131 -26.02 -35.38 13.35
C GLN A 131 -24.98 -35.06 14.44
N TYR A 132 -24.39 -33.87 14.34
CA TYR A 132 -23.82 -33.18 15.49
C TYR A 132 -24.94 -32.80 16.46
N ASN A 133 -24.86 -33.30 17.70
CA ASN A 133 -25.78 -32.92 18.77
C ASN A 133 -25.11 -31.94 19.73
N ILE A 134 -25.84 -30.90 20.12
CA ILE A 134 -25.43 -29.85 21.05
C ILE A 134 -25.61 -30.37 22.48
N ASN A 135 -24.73 -30.01 23.42
CA ASN A 135 -25.10 -29.98 24.83
C ASN A 135 -24.43 -28.82 25.57
N TYR A 136 -25.32 -28.04 26.21
CA TYR A 136 -25.21 -27.08 27.31
C TYR A 136 -23.85 -26.83 27.97
#